data_AF-A0AAD1NZ26-F1
#
_entry.id   AF-A0AAD1NZ26-F1
#
_cell.length_a   1.000
_cell.length_b   1.000
_cell.length_c   1.000
_cell.angle_alpha   90.00
_cell.angle_beta   90.00
_cell.angle_gamma   90.00
#
_symmetry.space_group_name_H-M   'P 1'
#
loop_
_entity.id
_entity.type
_entity.pdbx_description
1 polymer ?
#
loop_
_entity_poly.entity_id
_entity_poly.type
_entity_poly.pdbx_seq_one_letter_code
_entity_poly.pdbx_strand_id
1 'polypeptide(L)'
;MSQDLLLQAYRRAIRLVFNLVVVALLVGLFVGAWRTFLELGLTLTEPTVRLGLKELVTNVLSLVVLLELVRAFVEYFEVERVRLEILLEIGIALALRELLLLLYEARLSGMDVFFWGLGILALVAGRTLAVQFSPRRAG
;
A
#
# COMPACT_ATOMS: atom_id res chain seq x y z
N MET A 1 -1.13 39.79 3.11
CA MET A 1 -2.60 39.77 3.28
C MET A 1 -3.29 38.84 2.28
N SER A 2 -3.17 39.02 0.96
CA SER A 2 -3.77 38.10 -0.04
C SER A 2 -3.00 36.77 -0.20
N GLN A 3 -1.67 36.77 -0.05
CA GLN A 3 -0.86 35.53 -0.09
C GLN A 3 -1.13 34.61 1.12
N ASP A 4 -1.31 35.17 2.31
CA ASP A 4 -1.59 34.40 3.52
C ASP A 4 -2.95 33.69 3.46
N LEU A 5 -3.96 34.35 2.90
CA LEU A 5 -5.29 33.79 2.69
C LEU A 5 -5.28 32.65 1.66
N LEU A 6 -4.54 32.81 0.55
CA LEU A 6 -4.37 31.76 -0.45
C LEU A 6 -3.67 30.52 0.13
N LEU A 7 -2.60 30.72 0.92
CA LEU A 7 -1.88 29.63 1.57
C LEU A 7 -2.74 28.92 2.63
N GLN A 8 -3.57 29.65 3.38
CA GLN A 8 -4.51 29.07 4.34
C GLN A 8 -5.62 28.27 3.66
N ALA A 9 -6.20 28.81 2.56
CA ALA A 9 -7.20 28.10 1.77
C ALA A 9 -6.63 26.82 1.15
N TYR A 10 -5.42 26.89 0.57
CA TYR A 10 -4.71 25.74 0.01
C TYR A 10 -4.47 24.65 1.06
N ARG A 11 -3.90 25.00 2.22
CA ARG A 11 -3.67 24.04 3.31
C ARG A 11 -4.97 23.42 3.82
N ARG A 12 -6.05 24.20 3.90
CA ARG A 12 -7.36 23.71 4.35
C ARG A 12 -8.00 22.77 3.32
N ALA A 13 -7.91 23.10 2.03
CA ALA A 13 -8.39 22.25 0.95
C ALA A 13 -7.66 20.91 0.92
N ILE A 14 -6.33 20.92 0.99
CA ILE A 14 -5.51 19.69 1.07
C ILE A 14 -5.94 18.87 2.28
N ARG A 15 -6.00 19.46 3.47
CA ARG A 15 -6.37 18.74 4.69
C ARG A 15 -7.74 18.09 4.58
N LEU A 16 -8.70 18.76 3.94
CA LEU A 16 -10.05 18.24 3.72
C LEU A 16 -10.04 17.05 2.75
N VAL A 17 -9.36 17.19 1.59
CA VAL A 17 -9.24 16.11 0.61
C VAL A 17 -8.55 14.89 1.22
N PHE A 18 -7.44 15.07 1.92
CA PHE A 18 -6.72 13.98 2.57
C PHE A 18 -7.58 13.28 3.63
N ASN A 19 -8.28 14.03 4.47
CA ASN A 19 -9.15 13.43 5.48
C ASN A 19 -10.28 12.61 4.82
N LEU A 20 -10.87 13.11 3.73
CA LEU A 20 -11.86 12.34 2.97
C LEU A 20 -11.28 11.06 2.38
N VAL A 21 -10.07 11.11 1.80
CA VAL A 21 -9.39 9.93 1.26
C VAL A 21 -9.11 8.91 2.35
N VAL A 22 -8.55 9.32 3.49
CA VAL A 22 -8.27 8.41 4.62
C VAL A 22 -9.56 7.76 5.13
N VAL A 23 -10.62 8.54 5.32
CA VAL A 23 -11.93 8.00 5.74
C VAL A 23 -12.46 6.99 4.72
N ALA A 24 -12.39 7.30 3.42
CA ALA A 24 -12.84 6.38 2.38
C ALA A 24 -12.03 5.07 2.37
N LEU A 25 -10.70 5.16 2.55
CA LEU A 25 -9.83 3.98 2.63
C LEU A 25 -10.11 3.14 3.89
N LEU A 26 -10.35 3.77 5.04
CA LEU A 26 -10.71 3.07 6.28
C LEU A 26 -12.06 2.36 6.16
N VAL A 27 -13.06 3.03 5.58
CA VAL A 27 -14.37 2.41 5.31
C VAL A 27 -14.20 1.24 4.34
N GLY A 28 -13.45 1.42 3.25
CA GLY A 28 -13.16 0.36 2.29
C GLY A 28 -12.45 -0.84 2.93
N LEU A 29 -11.48 -0.59 3.82
CA LEU A 29 -10.77 -1.64 4.56
C LEU A 29 -11.72 -2.40 5.48
N PHE A 30 -12.58 -1.70 6.21
CA PHE A 30 -13.54 -2.31 7.11
C PHE A 30 -14.56 -3.17 6.35
N VAL A 31 -15.14 -2.63 5.28
CA VAL A 31 -16.09 -3.35 4.43
C VAL A 31 -15.44 -4.58 3.79
N GLY A 32 -14.22 -4.43 3.26
CA GLY A 32 -13.47 -5.52 2.67
C GLY A 32 -13.17 -6.62 3.69
N ALA A 33 -12.66 -6.26 4.86
CA ALA A 33 -12.38 -7.20 5.94
C ALA A 33 -13.64 -7.95 6.37
N TRP A 34 -14.73 -7.22 6.62
CA TRP A 34 -16.01 -7.82 6.99
C TRP A 34 -16.50 -8.82 5.94
N ARG A 35 -16.44 -8.45 4.66
CA ARG A 35 -16.81 -9.34 3.56
C ARG A 35 -15.94 -10.60 3.51
N THR A 36 -14.63 -10.47 3.66
CA THR A 36 -13.71 -11.62 3.69
C THR A 36 -14.02 -12.56 4.87
N PHE A 37 -14.38 -12.03 6.04
CA PHE A 37 -14.83 -12.83 7.18
C PHE A 37 -16.16 -13.57 6.91
N LEU A 38 -17.11 -12.94 6.21
CA LEU A 38 -18.36 -13.60 5.83
C LEU A 38 -18.14 -14.72 4.81
N GLU A 39 -17.33 -14.47 3.78
CA GLU A 39 -17.00 -15.45 2.74
C GLU A 39 -16.30 -16.68 3.34
N LEU A 40 -15.39 -16.48 4.30
CA LEU A 40 -14.77 -17.56 5.09
C LEU A 40 -15.78 -18.48 5.75
N GLY A 41 -16.80 -17.91 6.38
CA GLY A 41 -17.83 -18.67 7.08
C GLY A 41 -18.64 -19.57 6.14
N LEU A 42 -18.88 -19.11 4.90
CA LEU A 42 -19.61 -19.85 3.89
C LEU A 42 -18.76 -20.98 3.29
N THR A 43 -17.49 -20.71 3.00
CA THR A 43 -16.57 -21.62 2.31
C THR A 43 -16.14 -22.83 3.16
N LEU A 44 -16.14 -22.71 4.50
CA LEU A 44 -15.91 -23.85 5.41
C LEU A 44 -16.99 -24.94 5.30
N THR A 45 -18.15 -24.61 4.71
CA THR A 45 -19.29 -25.52 4.54
C THR A 45 -19.24 -26.29 3.22
N GLU A 46 -18.34 -25.95 2.30
CA GLU A 46 -18.26 -26.57 0.95
C GLU A 46 -17.08 -27.57 0.81
N PRO A 47 -17.22 -28.62 -0.03
CA PRO A 47 -16.19 -29.65 -0.23
C PRO A 47 -14.95 -29.19 -1.04
N THR A 48 -14.97 -27.98 -1.60
CA THR A 48 -13.92 -27.40 -2.48
C THR A 48 -12.90 -26.55 -1.73
N VAL A 49 -12.40 -27.06 -0.60
CA VAL A 49 -11.47 -26.36 0.33
C VAL A 49 -10.27 -25.69 -0.35
N ARG A 50 -9.69 -26.30 -1.40
CA ARG A 50 -8.53 -25.73 -2.12
C ARG A 50 -8.85 -24.42 -2.85
N LEU A 51 -10.03 -24.30 -3.46
CA LEU A 51 -10.43 -23.08 -4.18
C LEU A 51 -10.73 -21.97 -3.17
N GLY A 52 -11.39 -22.33 -2.07
CA GLY A 52 -11.70 -21.44 -0.96
C GLY A 52 -10.48 -20.81 -0.28
N LEU A 53 -9.44 -21.62 -0.03
CA LEU A 53 -8.17 -21.11 0.49
C LEU A 53 -7.49 -20.15 -0.50
N LYS A 54 -7.68 -20.38 -1.81
CA LYS A 54 -7.13 -19.50 -2.84
C LYS A 54 -7.77 -18.11 -2.77
N GLU A 55 -9.09 -18.06 -2.80
CA GLU A 55 -9.81 -16.78 -2.71
C GLU A 55 -9.54 -16.06 -1.39
N LEU A 56 -9.43 -16.82 -0.29
CA LEU A 56 -9.08 -16.26 1.01
C LEU A 56 -7.73 -15.53 1.00
N VAL A 57 -6.66 -16.18 0.53
CA VAL A 57 -5.32 -15.57 0.52
C VAL A 57 -5.31 -14.36 -0.39
N THR A 58 -5.94 -14.42 -1.57
CA THR A 58 -6.08 -13.27 -2.47
C THR A 58 -6.83 -12.11 -1.80
N ASN A 59 -7.93 -12.39 -1.09
CA ASN A 59 -8.71 -11.38 -0.38
C ASN A 59 -7.94 -10.75 0.78
N VAL A 60 -7.28 -11.56 1.62
CA VAL A 60 -6.46 -11.07 2.74
C VAL A 60 -5.31 -10.22 2.23
N LEU A 61 -4.59 -10.72 1.24
CA LEU A 61 -3.47 -10.01 0.63
C LEU A 61 -3.98 -8.72 -0.05
N SER A 62 -5.21 -8.73 -0.57
CA SER A 62 -5.89 -7.53 -1.06
C SER A 62 -6.07 -6.45 0.01
N LEU A 63 -6.58 -6.84 1.18
CA LEU A 63 -6.76 -5.97 2.34
C LEU A 63 -5.44 -5.41 2.87
N VAL A 64 -4.38 -6.22 2.85
CA VAL A 64 -3.04 -5.77 3.27
C VAL A 64 -2.58 -4.56 2.46
N VAL A 65 -2.83 -4.50 1.15
CA VAL A 65 -2.48 -3.27 0.39
C VAL A 65 -3.34 -2.10 0.71
N LEU A 66 -4.63 -2.33 0.97
CA LEU A 66 -5.49 -1.23 1.36
C LEU A 66 -5.00 -0.64 2.68
N LEU A 67 -4.55 -1.49 3.60
CA LEU A 67 -3.91 -1.09 4.86
C LEU A 67 -2.58 -0.36 4.64
N GLU A 68 -1.72 -0.85 3.73
CA GLU A 68 -0.47 -0.17 3.33
C GLU A 68 -0.74 1.23 2.76
N LEU A 69 -1.75 1.36 1.89
CA LEU A 69 -2.17 2.65 1.34
C LEU A 69 -2.67 3.57 2.46
N VAL A 70 -3.55 3.09 3.35
CA VAL A 70 -3.99 3.86 4.54
C VAL A 70 -2.77 4.35 5.33
N ARG A 71 -1.82 3.47 5.62
CA ARG A 71 -0.60 3.81 6.35
C ARG A 71 0.20 4.90 5.62
N ALA A 72 0.38 4.78 4.31
CA ALA A 72 1.07 5.79 3.50
C ALA A 72 0.41 7.17 3.57
N PHE A 73 -0.93 7.21 3.49
CA PHE A 73 -1.70 8.45 3.60
C PHE A 73 -1.66 9.05 5.00
N VAL A 74 -1.69 8.23 6.05
CA VAL A 74 -1.60 8.68 7.45
C VAL A 74 -0.19 9.21 7.75
N GLU A 75 0.86 8.52 7.32
CA GLU A 75 2.25 8.89 7.55
C GLU A 75 2.62 10.20 6.82
N TYR A 76 2.03 10.47 5.66
CA TYR A 76 2.11 11.77 4.99
C TYR A 76 1.60 12.93 5.87
N PHE A 77 0.58 12.69 6.70
CA PHE A 77 -0.01 13.71 7.57
C PHE A 77 0.88 14.06 8.76
N GLU A 78 1.61 13.09 9.32
CA GLU A 78 2.48 13.32 10.48
C GLU A 78 3.73 14.13 10.14
N VAL A 79 4.26 13.97 8.93
CA VAL A 79 5.57 14.54 8.55
C VAL A 79 5.42 15.79 7.67
N GLU A 80 4.23 16.09 7.15
CA GLU A 80 3.93 17.14 6.12
C GLU A 80 4.87 17.11 4.88
N ARG A 81 5.68 16.05 4.74
CA ARG A 81 6.66 15.83 3.68
C ARG A 81 6.79 14.34 3.41
N VAL A 82 6.74 13.96 2.14
CA VAL A 82 7.09 12.60 1.71
C VAL A 82 8.60 12.44 1.84
N ARG A 83 9.09 11.76 2.87
CA ARG A 83 10.50 11.35 2.90
C ARG A 83 10.68 10.25 1.87
N LEU A 84 11.69 10.38 1.02
CA LEU A 84 12.00 9.38 -0.01
C LEU A 84 12.20 7.98 0.61
N GLU A 85 12.79 7.91 1.80
CA GLU A 85 12.96 6.68 2.57
C GLU A 85 11.62 5.99 2.86
N ILE A 86 10.62 6.75 3.34
CA ILE A 86 9.26 6.25 3.64
C ILE A 86 8.57 5.79 2.35
N LEU A 87 8.66 6.60 1.28
CA LEU A 87 8.06 6.26 -0.01
C LEU A 87 8.65 4.98 -0.60
N LEU A 88 9.97 4.79 -0.47
CA LEU A 88 10.66 3.58 -0.93
C LEU A 88 10.29 2.37 -0.08
N GLU A 89 10.19 2.51 1.24
CA GLU A 89 9.76 1.41 2.11
C GLU A 89 8.35 0.93 1.78
N ILE A 90 7.40 1.85 1.64
CA ILE A 90 6.03 1.54 1.24
C ILE A 90 5.99 0.98 -0.18
N GLY A 91 6.76 1.56 -1.11
CA GLY A 91 6.85 1.09 -2.49
C GLY A 91 7.36 -0.34 -2.61
N ILE A 92 8.38 -0.70 -1.82
CA ILE A 92 8.91 -2.08 -1.74
C ILE A 92 7.84 -3.03 -1.21
N ALA A 93 7.16 -2.68 -0.12
CA ALA A 93 6.12 -3.51 0.48
C ALA A 93 4.93 -3.73 -0.49
N LEU A 94 4.50 -2.67 -1.18
CA LEU A 94 3.41 -2.72 -2.15
C LEU A 94 3.78 -3.57 -3.39
N ALA A 95 5.00 -3.42 -3.91
CA ALA A 95 5.50 -4.23 -5.03
C ALA A 95 5.63 -5.72 -4.66
N LEU A 96 6.15 -6.02 -3.46
CA LEU A 96 6.24 -7.39 -2.96
C LEU A 96 4.86 -8.04 -2.83
N ARG A 97 3.88 -7.32 -2.29
CA ARG A 97 2.52 -7.86 -2.16
C ARG A 97 1.86 -8.06 -3.52
N GLU A 98 2.01 -7.14 -4.47
CA GLU A 98 1.46 -7.34 -5.82
C GLU A 98 2.07 -8.56 -6.50
N LEU A 99 3.38 -8.76 -6.37
CA LEU A 99 4.05 -9.98 -6.84
C LEU A 99 3.47 -11.25 -6.18
N LEU A 100 3.25 -11.24 -4.87
CA LEU A 100 2.66 -12.36 -4.14
C LEU A 100 1.23 -12.67 -4.62
N LEU A 101 0.41 -11.64 -4.87
CA LEU A 101 -0.94 -11.82 -5.42
C LEU A 101 -0.90 -12.46 -6.80
N LEU A 102 -0.07 -11.93 -7.70
CA LEU A 102 0.05 -12.42 -9.07
C LEU A 102 0.59 -13.85 -9.14
N LEU A 103 1.54 -14.17 -8.25
CA LEU A 103 2.09 -15.53 -8.11
C LEU A 103 1.01 -16.49 -7.60
N TYR A 104 0.25 -16.05 -6.61
CA TYR A 104 -0.79 -16.85 -5.99
C TYR A 104 -2.00 -17.06 -6.90
N GLU A 105 -2.35 -16.08 -7.72
CA GLU A 105 -3.35 -16.24 -8.77
C GLU A 105 -2.90 -17.17 -9.91
N ALA A 106 -1.62 -17.54 -9.95
CA ALA A 106 -0.96 -18.29 -11.02
C ALA A 106 -1.06 -17.60 -12.39
N ARG A 107 -1.05 -16.25 -12.39
CA ARG A 107 -1.16 -15.43 -13.61
C ARG A 107 0.19 -14.98 -14.18
N LEU A 108 1.31 -15.33 -13.53
CA LEU A 108 2.64 -14.91 -13.96
C LEU A 108 3.28 -15.94 -14.89
N SER A 109 3.82 -15.47 -16.01
CA SER A 109 4.84 -16.22 -16.75
C SER A 109 6.18 -16.14 -16.01
N GLY A 110 7.09 -17.08 -16.28
CA GLY A 110 8.45 -17.03 -15.70
C GLY A 110 9.21 -15.74 -16.03
N MET A 111 8.87 -15.10 -17.16
CA MET A 111 9.45 -13.82 -17.56
C MET A 111 8.90 -12.65 -16.72
N ASP A 112 7.62 -12.68 -16.36
CA ASP A 112 7.03 -11.65 -15.49
C ASP A 112 7.64 -11.70 -14.09
N VAL A 113 7.87 -12.90 -13.54
CA VAL A 113 8.55 -13.09 -12.25
C VAL A 113 9.95 -12.47 -12.27
N PHE A 114 10.69 -12.63 -13.38
CA PHE A 114 12.00 -12.03 -13.54
C PHE A 114 11.95 -10.50 -13.52
N PHE A 115 11.03 -9.87 -14.26
CA PHE A 115 10.88 -8.41 -14.27
C PHE A 115 10.43 -7.87 -12.91
N TRP A 116 9.51 -8.54 -12.23
CA TRP A 116 9.12 -8.17 -10.86
C TRP A 116 10.28 -8.26 -9.88
N GLY A 117 11.06 -9.34 -9.93
CA GLY A 117 12.26 -9.51 -9.11
C GLY A 117 13.29 -8.41 -9.37
N LEU A 118 13.52 -8.05 -10.63
CA LEU A 118 14.41 -6.96 -11.02
C LEU A 118 13.90 -5.60 -10.50
N GLY A 119 12.60 -5.33 -10.60
CA GLY A 119 11.98 -4.11 -10.09
C GLY A 119 12.12 -3.99 -8.56
N ILE A 120 11.88 -5.06 -7.82
CA ILE A 120 12.07 -5.10 -6.36
C ILE A 120 13.54 -4.89 -6.01
N LEU A 121 14.48 -5.53 -6.72
CA LEU A 121 15.92 -5.30 -6.53
C LEU A 121 16.30 -3.84 -6.76
N ALA A 122 15.76 -3.21 -7.80
CA ALA A 122 16.00 -1.79 -8.08
C ALA A 122 15.45 -0.89 -6.96
N LEU A 123 14.27 -1.19 -6.42
CA LEU A 123 13.70 -0.44 -5.29
C LEU A 123 14.54 -0.61 -4.01
N VAL A 124 14.98 -1.83 -3.71
CA VAL A 124 15.85 -2.12 -2.55
C VAL A 124 17.21 -1.42 -2.72
N ALA A 125 17.81 -1.46 -3.91
CA ALA A 125 19.03 -0.72 -4.22
C ALA A 125 18.82 0.80 -4.09
N GLY A 126 17.68 1.32 -4.55
CA GLY A 126 17.30 2.71 -4.36
C GLY A 126 17.22 3.08 -2.88
N ARG A 127 16.64 2.21 -2.04
CA ARG A 127 16.58 2.42 -0.58
C ARG A 127 17.97 2.42 0.05
N THR A 128 18.82 1.44 -0.28
CA THR A 128 20.17 1.38 0.30
C THR A 128 21.00 2.59 -0.10
N LEU A 129 20.91 3.03 -1.36
CA LEU A 129 21.53 4.27 -1.82
C LEU A 129 20.94 5.49 -1.12
N ALA A 130 19.62 5.59 -1.00
CA ALA A 130 18.96 6.71 -0.33
C ALA A 130 19.39 6.84 1.13
N VAL A 131 19.58 5.72 1.84
CA VAL A 131 20.04 5.71 3.24
C VAL A 131 21.54 6.01 3.35
N GLN A 132 22.38 5.41 2.49
CA GLN A 132 23.83 5.62 2.54
C GLN A 132 24.27 7.00 2.05
N PHE A 133 23.59 7.54 1.04
CA PHE A 133 23.84 8.86 0.48
C PHE A 133 22.88 9.93 1.02
N SER A 134 22.01 9.60 1.98
CA SER A 134 21.21 10.59 2.72
C SER A 134 22.18 11.61 3.30
N PRO A 135 22.20 12.88 2.84
CA PRO A 135 23.17 13.86 3.30
C PRO A 135 22.84 14.24 4.74
N ARG A 136 23.27 13.43 5.70
CA ARG A 136 23.21 13.76 7.11
C ARG A 136 24.38 14.70 7.40
N ARG A 137 24.07 16.00 7.26
CA ARG A 137 24.71 17.17 7.89
C ARG A 137 26.17 17.45 7.50
N ALA A 138 26.32 18.28 6.46
CA ALA A 138 27.24 19.42 6.60
C ALA A 138 26.52 20.44 7.51
N GLY A 139 26.97 20.55 8.76
CA GLY A 139 26.39 21.40 9.79
C GLY A 139 26.95 21.03 11.14
#